data_AF-A0EIQ7-F1
#
_entry.id   AF-A0EIQ7-F1
#
_cell.length_a   1.000
_cell.length_b   1.000
_cell.length_c   1.000
_cell.angle_alpha   90.00
_cell.angle_beta   90.00
_cell.angle_gamma   90.00
#
_symmetry.space_group_name_H-M   'P 1'
#
loop_
_entity.id
_entity.type
_entity.pdbx_description
1 polymer ?
#
loop_
_entity_poly.entity_id
_entity_poly.type
_entity_poly.pdbx_seq_one_letter_code
_entity_poly.pdbx_strand_id
1 'polypeptide(L)'
;MKFVILILLIQHYHTCEIYYNNDISFDFTDTIGSNVQLTDKKILNMNICGSIPYQCVTQDDKQIMVRNEKSTQNLIIVENEECDFYSKQHDYAKNDLKLIDENNPFAGVVLKLQGVEDDDNLELLLICSNSDAFEIQTPCEQDYCIKHQSVCPILVTNPIMKFYQYLYIPLGVIFMLLGIALIIFGFQFSRLTTVLLAFMIGTAIYTIVLGEGVLDQDSSNFAIIIVLCSGIGVGIIYANTTYVRYLLGVFNMGLVFGVVLSLLLEPLFLHLFNSHPMFLALTLTLSISGLLFGFLACKFLNTFGIGATALAGSYLLIKPIGWFAGGYPNELYLVKRGFYGFDKEIDFRFYLYFSSIMILTIGSVFFQYRQLRKRMSMDEMFAYKEMDYCEMGNFEKGNKSEVKGFVDETEVLHIIIAILQEVMQSVQFVKKLGETGQRRSDSSQQSQ
;
A
#
# COMPACT_ATOMS: atom_id res chain seq x y z
N MET A 1 -22.90 -8.80 -12.45
CA MET A 1 -22.72 -9.91 -11.50
C MET A 1 -22.14 -11.17 -12.15
N LYS A 2 -22.78 -11.80 -13.16
CA LYS A 2 -22.28 -13.04 -13.79
C LYS A 2 -20.87 -12.93 -14.40
N PHE A 3 -20.52 -11.78 -15.00
CA PHE A 3 -19.19 -11.54 -15.56
C PHE A 3 -18.08 -11.45 -14.50
N VAL A 4 -18.40 -10.91 -13.31
CA VAL A 4 -17.45 -10.81 -12.19
C VAL A 4 -17.19 -12.19 -11.58
N ILE A 5 -18.21 -13.05 -11.51
CA ILE A 5 -18.08 -14.43 -11.02
C ILE A 5 -17.25 -15.28 -12.00
N LEU A 6 -17.41 -15.08 -13.31
CA LEU A 6 -16.62 -15.83 -14.30
C LEU A 6 -15.13 -15.44 -14.26
N ILE A 7 -14.80 -14.15 -14.07
CA ILE A 7 -13.41 -13.69 -13.90
C ILE A 7 -12.82 -14.23 -12.58
N LEU A 8 -13.61 -14.26 -11.50
CA LEU A 8 -13.19 -14.87 -10.23
C LEU A 8 -12.87 -16.37 -10.36
N LEU A 9 -13.62 -17.09 -11.20
CA LEU A 9 -13.43 -18.54 -11.39
C LEU A 9 -12.27 -18.88 -12.34
N ILE A 10 -11.96 -18.03 -13.31
CA ILE A 10 -10.87 -18.26 -14.28
C ILE A 10 -9.50 -17.89 -13.71
N GLN A 11 -9.41 -17.05 -12.67
CA GLN A 11 -8.12 -16.65 -12.08
C GLN A 11 -7.64 -17.53 -10.92
N HIS A 12 -8.40 -18.56 -10.53
CA HIS A 12 -7.90 -19.56 -9.57
C HIS A 12 -6.90 -20.55 -10.22
N TYR A 13 -6.18 -20.10 -11.26
CA TYR A 13 -5.07 -20.83 -11.85
C TYR A 13 -3.91 -20.89 -10.84
N HIS A 14 -3.27 -22.05 -10.79
CA HIS A 14 -2.24 -22.49 -9.85
C HIS A 14 -1.16 -21.44 -9.51
N THR A 15 -1.43 -20.56 -8.55
CA THR A 15 -0.39 -19.80 -7.85
C THR A 15 0.20 -20.69 -6.79
N CYS A 16 1.51 -20.85 -6.79
CA CYS A 16 2.18 -21.58 -5.73
C CYS A 16 2.70 -20.65 -4.65
N GLU A 17 1.79 -20.22 -3.79
CA GLU A 17 2.12 -19.43 -2.62
C GLU A 17 2.21 -20.35 -1.40
N ILE A 18 3.36 -20.38 -0.73
CA ILE A 18 3.51 -21.05 0.55
C ILE A 18 3.52 -20.01 1.67
N TYR A 19 2.59 -20.14 2.61
CA TYR A 19 2.40 -19.21 3.72
C TYR A 19 3.26 -19.62 4.92
N TYR A 20 4.23 -18.78 5.29
CA TYR A 20 5.02 -19.00 6.50
C TYR A 20 4.25 -18.53 7.74
N ASN A 21 3.65 -17.34 7.69
CA ASN A 21 2.82 -16.81 8.76
C ASN A 21 1.76 -15.82 8.22
N ASN A 22 1.04 -15.16 9.13
CA ASN A 22 -0.04 -14.22 8.78
C ASN A 22 0.44 -12.93 8.09
N ASP A 23 1.75 -12.75 7.88
CA ASP A 23 2.31 -11.57 7.25
C ASP A 23 3.25 -11.89 6.09
N ILE A 24 3.73 -13.13 5.97
CA ILE A 24 4.78 -13.53 5.03
C ILE A 24 4.35 -14.77 4.26
N SER A 25 4.39 -14.66 2.93
CA SER A 25 4.26 -15.76 1.99
C SER A 25 5.43 -15.75 1.01
N PHE A 26 5.69 -16.89 0.39
CA PHE A 26 6.68 -17.04 -0.68
C PHE A 26 5.95 -17.50 -1.93
N ASP A 27 6.16 -16.82 -3.06
CA ASP A 27 5.59 -17.22 -4.34
C ASP A 27 6.66 -17.94 -5.16
N PHE A 28 6.48 -19.24 -5.30
CA PHE A 28 7.37 -20.13 -6.04
C PHE A 28 6.84 -20.46 -7.44
N THR A 29 5.85 -19.72 -7.95
CA THR A 29 5.26 -19.95 -9.28
C THR A 29 6.32 -19.91 -10.39
N ASP A 30 7.31 -19.01 -10.28
CA ASP A 30 8.40 -18.90 -11.26
C ASP A 30 9.44 -20.02 -11.15
N THR A 31 9.41 -20.84 -10.10
CA THR A 31 10.34 -21.97 -9.94
C THR A 31 9.92 -23.22 -10.69
N ILE A 32 8.72 -23.22 -11.28
CA ILE A 32 8.16 -24.39 -11.97
C ILE A 32 9.01 -24.75 -13.20
N GLY A 33 9.66 -25.92 -13.15
CA GLY A 33 10.44 -26.46 -14.28
C GLY A 33 11.85 -25.87 -14.42
N SER A 34 12.41 -25.36 -13.33
CA SER A 34 13.75 -24.77 -13.31
C SER A 34 14.82 -25.87 -13.25
N ASN A 35 15.75 -25.84 -14.20
CA ASN A 35 16.95 -26.67 -14.16
C ASN A 35 18.14 -25.80 -13.72
N VAL A 36 18.71 -26.10 -12.57
CA VAL A 36 19.81 -25.34 -11.97
C VAL A 36 21.09 -26.16 -12.08
N GLN A 37 22.06 -25.71 -12.87
CA GLN A 37 23.32 -26.42 -13.07
C GLN A 37 24.27 -26.13 -11.90
N LEU A 38 24.45 -27.09 -10.99
CA LEU A 38 25.28 -26.95 -9.78
C LEU A 38 26.78 -26.94 -10.09
N THR A 39 27.23 -27.87 -10.94
CA THR A 39 28.61 -27.96 -11.44
C THR A 39 28.59 -28.52 -12.87
N ASP A 40 29.74 -28.62 -13.53
CA ASP A 40 29.85 -29.26 -14.84
C ASP A 40 29.29 -30.69 -14.89
N LYS A 41 29.18 -31.36 -13.73
CA LYS A 41 28.74 -32.75 -13.61
C LYS A 41 27.51 -32.96 -12.74
N LYS A 42 27.01 -31.91 -12.09
CA LYS A 42 25.83 -31.96 -11.20
C LYS A 42 24.75 -31.01 -11.69
N ILE A 43 23.54 -31.53 -11.89
CA ILE A 43 22.37 -30.76 -12.28
C ILE A 43 21.28 -30.98 -11.24
N LEU A 44 20.71 -29.89 -10.73
CA LEU A 44 19.57 -29.90 -9.83
C LEU A 44 18.32 -29.54 -10.62
N ASN A 45 17.42 -30.50 -10.80
CA ASN A 45 16.11 -30.24 -11.40
C ASN A 45 15.08 -30.17 -10.29
N MET A 46 14.49 -28.99 -10.09
CA MET A 46 13.56 -28.75 -8.98
C MET A 46 12.28 -28.09 -9.44
N ASN A 47 11.17 -28.51 -8.83
CA ASN A 47 9.87 -27.86 -8.89
C ASN A 47 9.26 -27.86 -7.49
N ILE A 48 9.23 -26.70 -6.84
CA ILE A 48 8.73 -26.55 -5.46
C ILE A 48 7.20 -26.74 -5.40
N CYS A 49 6.50 -26.70 -6.54
CA CYS A 49 5.05 -26.46 -6.56
C CYS A 49 4.27 -27.40 -7.45
N GLY A 50 4.93 -28.46 -7.88
CA GLY A 50 4.38 -29.44 -8.77
C GLY A 50 5.40 -30.51 -9.06
N SER A 51 5.03 -31.44 -9.91
CA SER A 51 5.97 -32.47 -10.34
C SER A 51 6.88 -31.97 -11.46
N ILE A 52 8.07 -32.53 -11.53
CA ILE A 52 8.92 -32.46 -12.71
C ILE A 52 8.55 -33.60 -13.67
N PRO A 53 8.57 -33.38 -15.00
CA PRO A 53 8.19 -34.40 -16.00
C PRO A 53 9.30 -35.46 -16.21
N TYR A 54 10.08 -35.75 -15.17
CA TYR A 54 11.20 -36.67 -15.16
C TYR A 54 11.08 -37.60 -13.94
N GLN A 55 11.56 -38.83 -14.11
CA GLN A 55 11.60 -39.82 -13.05
C GLN A 55 12.96 -40.53 -13.07
N CYS A 56 13.60 -40.72 -11.92
CA CYS A 56 14.73 -41.64 -11.81
C CYS A 56 14.22 -43.09 -11.91
N VAL A 57 14.72 -43.86 -12.89
CA VAL A 57 14.38 -45.27 -13.12
C VAL A 57 15.66 -46.09 -13.07
N THR A 58 15.65 -47.19 -12.33
CA THR A 58 16.78 -48.12 -12.29
C THR A 58 16.84 -48.94 -13.58
N GLN A 59 17.93 -48.80 -14.34
CA GLN A 59 18.23 -49.58 -15.53
C GLN A 59 19.68 -50.09 -15.42
N ASP A 60 19.88 -51.41 -15.54
CA ASP A 60 21.20 -52.06 -15.48
C ASP A 60 22.02 -51.67 -14.22
N ASP A 61 21.38 -51.72 -13.05
CA ASP A 61 21.92 -51.33 -11.74
C ASP A 61 22.32 -49.84 -11.59
N LYS A 62 21.97 -48.98 -12.55
CA LYS A 62 22.16 -47.52 -12.47
C LYS A 62 20.82 -46.78 -12.46
N GLN A 63 20.72 -45.72 -11.68
CA GLN A 63 19.54 -44.84 -11.73
C GLN A 63 19.69 -43.81 -12.85
N ILE A 64 18.88 -43.91 -13.89
CA ILE A 64 18.88 -42.98 -15.02
C ILE A 64 17.62 -42.11 -15.01
N MET A 65 17.76 -40.86 -15.44
CA MET A 65 16.62 -39.94 -15.55
C MET A 65 15.84 -40.22 -16.85
N VAL A 66 14.57 -40.63 -16.72
CA VAL A 66 13.67 -40.90 -17.85
C VAL A 66 12.52 -39.89 -17.83
N ARG A 67 12.14 -39.37 -19.01
CA ARG A 67 10.97 -38.50 -19.13
C ARG A 67 9.70 -39.29 -18.81
N ASN A 68 8.95 -38.85 -17.80
CA ASN A 68 7.66 -39.41 -17.43
C ASN A 68 6.69 -38.28 -17.06
N GLU A 69 5.69 -38.04 -17.91
CA GLU A 69 4.66 -37.00 -17.69
C GLU A 69 3.78 -37.27 -16.46
N LYS A 70 3.77 -38.51 -15.96
CA LYS A 70 3.03 -38.92 -14.76
C LYS A 70 3.91 -38.99 -13.52
N SER A 71 5.14 -38.47 -13.59
CA SER A 71 6.03 -38.42 -12.43
C SER A 71 5.42 -37.56 -11.32
N THR A 72 5.64 -38.00 -10.09
CA THR A 72 5.27 -37.31 -8.85
C THR A 72 6.52 -36.88 -8.07
N GLN A 73 7.67 -36.84 -8.74
CA GLN A 73 8.91 -36.36 -8.14
C GLN A 73 8.95 -34.84 -8.30
N ASN A 74 9.45 -34.14 -7.28
CA ASN A 74 9.54 -32.68 -7.24
C ASN A 74 11.01 -32.21 -7.29
N LEU A 75 11.94 -33.06 -6.85
CA LEU A 75 13.37 -32.77 -6.84
C LEU A 75 14.17 -33.99 -7.33
N ILE A 76 15.04 -33.76 -8.32
CA ILE A 76 16.02 -34.74 -8.80
C ILE A 76 17.40 -34.09 -8.84
N ILE A 77 18.39 -34.75 -8.26
CA ILE A 77 19.80 -34.42 -8.39
C ILE A 77 20.42 -35.41 -9.36
N VAL A 78 21.02 -34.92 -10.43
CA VAL A 78 21.76 -35.75 -11.39
C VAL A 78 23.24 -35.50 -11.22
N GLU A 79 24.00 -36.50 -10.81
CA GLU A 79 25.47 -36.47 -10.67
C GLU A 79 26.10 -37.58 -11.51
N ASN A 80 27.00 -37.23 -12.43
CA ASN A 80 27.73 -38.21 -13.25
C ASN A 80 26.82 -39.24 -13.96
N GLU A 81 25.65 -38.80 -14.46
CA GLU A 81 24.60 -39.64 -15.09
C GLU A 81 23.80 -40.53 -14.13
N GLU A 82 24.12 -40.54 -12.84
CA GLU A 82 23.31 -41.17 -11.79
C GLU A 82 22.30 -40.14 -11.24
N CYS A 83 21.10 -40.62 -10.93
CA CYS A 83 19.93 -39.82 -10.59
C CYS A 83 19.48 -40.17 -9.18
N ASP A 84 19.54 -39.22 -8.25
CA ASP A 84 18.99 -39.34 -6.91
C ASP A 84 17.74 -38.48 -6.80
N PHE A 85 16.64 -39.05 -6.31
CA PHE A 85 15.39 -38.32 -6.14
C PHE A 85 15.09 -38.09 -4.66
N TYR A 86 14.65 -36.87 -4.36
CA TYR A 86 14.30 -36.44 -3.01
C TYR A 86 12.84 -35.99 -3.00
N SER A 87 12.08 -36.44 -2.00
CA SER A 87 10.64 -36.23 -1.81
C SER A 87 9.69 -36.95 -2.78
N LYS A 88 8.72 -37.67 -2.20
CA LYS A 88 7.46 -38.06 -2.86
C LYS A 88 6.48 -36.91 -2.69
N GLN A 89 5.85 -36.46 -3.78
CA GLN A 89 4.85 -35.38 -3.84
C GLN A 89 4.08 -35.17 -2.52
N HIS A 90 4.57 -34.22 -1.73
CA HIS A 90 3.82 -33.64 -0.64
C HIS A 90 3.63 -32.17 -0.95
N ASP A 91 2.39 -31.71 -0.80
CA ASP A 91 2.11 -30.29 -0.66
C ASP A 91 2.96 -29.82 0.52
N TYR A 92 3.96 -28.99 0.25
CA TYR A 92 4.89 -28.51 1.27
C TYR A 92 4.10 -27.89 2.41
N ALA A 93 4.23 -28.48 3.59
CA ALA A 93 3.59 -27.97 4.77
C ALA A 93 4.38 -26.76 5.27
N LYS A 94 3.71 -25.88 6.02
CA LYS A 94 4.35 -24.77 6.72
C LYS A 94 5.56 -25.18 7.57
N ASN A 95 5.58 -26.42 8.06
CA ASN A 95 6.66 -26.96 8.88
C ASN A 95 7.95 -27.28 8.09
N ASP A 96 7.86 -27.34 6.76
CA ASP A 96 9.00 -27.67 5.89
C ASP A 96 9.86 -26.44 5.57
N LEU A 97 9.35 -25.24 5.87
CA LEU A 97 10.02 -23.95 5.69
C LEU A 97 10.48 -23.38 7.02
N LYS A 98 11.78 -23.06 7.12
CA LYS A 98 12.35 -22.34 8.25
C LYS A 98 13.03 -21.07 7.75
N LEU A 99 12.73 -19.90 8.33
CA LEU A 99 13.48 -18.68 7.99
C LEU A 99 14.95 -18.84 8.40
N ILE A 100 15.86 -18.33 7.56
CA ILE A 100 17.29 -18.30 7.87
C ILE A 100 17.56 -17.40 9.08
N ASP A 101 16.88 -16.25 9.13
CA ASP A 101 16.86 -15.33 10.26
C ASP A 101 15.42 -14.89 10.51
N GLU A 102 14.90 -15.14 11.71
CA GLU A 102 13.54 -14.74 12.10
C GLU A 102 13.37 -13.21 12.13
N ASN A 103 14.44 -12.46 12.35
CA ASN A 103 14.43 -11.00 12.36
C ASN A 103 14.63 -10.40 10.97
N ASN A 104 15.16 -11.19 10.02
CA ASN A 104 15.41 -10.77 8.65
C ASN A 104 14.89 -11.81 7.64
N PRO A 105 13.59 -11.76 7.30
CA PRO A 105 12.99 -12.69 6.34
C PRO A 105 13.62 -12.67 4.95
N PHE A 106 14.35 -11.61 4.58
CA PHE A 106 15.09 -11.49 3.31
C PHE A 106 16.39 -12.27 3.28
N ALA A 107 16.88 -12.74 4.42
CA ALA A 107 17.98 -13.70 4.42
C ALA A 107 17.60 -14.92 3.57
N GLY A 108 16.30 -15.26 3.54
CA GLY A 108 15.70 -16.33 2.76
C GLY A 108 15.14 -17.44 3.66
N VAL A 109 14.96 -18.61 3.08
CA VAL A 109 14.36 -19.78 3.75
C VAL A 109 15.20 -21.02 3.57
N VAL A 110 15.28 -21.83 4.62
CA VAL A 110 15.73 -23.21 4.57
C VAL A 110 14.51 -24.07 4.27
N LEU A 111 14.53 -24.74 3.13
CA LEU A 111 13.53 -25.73 2.76
C LEU A 111 14.06 -27.13 3.13
N LYS A 112 13.37 -27.80 4.05
CA LYS A 112 13.71 -29.18 4.44
C LYS A 112 12.96 -30.16 3.56
N LEU A 113 13.70 -31.02 2.87
CA LEU A 113 13.18 -32.04 1.99
C LEU A 113 13.46 -33.41 2.59
N GLN A 114 12.41 -34.18 2.85
CA GLN A 114 12.55 -35.55 3.31
C GLN A 114 12.85 -36.47 2.12
N GLY A 115 13.91 -37.25 2.23
CA GLY A 115 14.33 -38.26 1.28
C GLY A 115 13.41 -39.48 1.30
N VAL A 116 13.77 -40.47 0.47
CA VAL A 116 13.04 -41.74 0.36
C VAL A 116 13.36 -42.67 1.52
N GLU A 117 14.61 -42.61 1.98
CA GLU A 117 15.08 -43.27 3.19
C GLU A 117 14.88 -42.34 4.39
N ASP A 118 14.44 -42.89 5.52
CA ASP A 118 14.02 -42.11 6.70
C ASP A 118 15.14 -41.23 7.30
N ASP A 119 16.40 -41.53 6.99
CA ASP A 119 17.57 -40.81 7.49
C ASP A 119 18.11 -39.73 6.53
N ASP A 120 17.62 -39.68 5.28
CA ASP A 120 18.13 -38.75 4.25
C ASP A 120 17.29 -37.47 4.23
N ASN A 121 17.69 -36.45 4.99
CA ASN A 121 17.10 -35.12 4.92
C ASN A 121 18.01 -34.18 4.14
N LEU A 122 17.47 -33.54 3.11
CA LEU A 122 18.17 -32.53 2.32
C LEU A 122 17.70 -31.13 2.74
N GLU A 123 18.63 -30.27 3.15
CA GLU A 123 18.33 -28.88 3.47
C GLU A 123 18.79 -27.96 2.32
N LEU A 124 17.84 -27.28 1.68
CA LEU A 124 18.12 -26.29 0.64
C LEU A 124 18.09 -24.89 1.26
N LEU A 125 19.23 -24.19 1.24
CA LEU A 125 19.32 -22.78 1.63
C LEU A 125 18.91 -21.91 0.44
N LEU A 126 17.67 -21.45 0.45
CA LEU A 126 17.18 -20.52 -0.56
C LEU A 126 17.42 -19.10 -0.04
N ILE A 127 18.22 -18.32 -0.76
CA ILE A 127 18.55 -16.94 -0.42
C ILE A 127 17.78 -16.00 -1.36
N CYS A 128 17.14 -14.97 -0.82
CA CYS A 128 16.49 -13.96 -1.65
C CYS A 128 17.54 -13.14 -2.42
N SER A 129 17.30 -12.95 -3.72
CA SER A 129 18.15 -12.12 -4.60
C SER A 129 17.27 -11.32 -5.54
N ASN A 130 17.72 -10.15 -5.97
CA ASN A 130 17.03 -9.37 -7.00
C ASN A 130 17.24 -9.93 -8.42
N SER A 131 17.93 -11.06 -8.55
CA SER A 131 18.21 -11.72 -9.82
C SER A 131 17.08 -12.72 -10.13
N ASP A 132 16.52 -12.63 -11.34
CA ASP A 132 15.60 -13.63 -11.90
C ASP A 132 16.33 -14.92 -12.29
N ALA A 133 17.66 -14.93 -12.30
CA ALA A 133 18.46 -16.12 -12.59
C ALA A 133 18.81 -16.87 -11.30
N PHE A 134 18.76 -18.20 -11.36
CA PHE A 134 19.24 -19.05 -10.27
C PHE A 134 20.76 -18.96 -10.17
N GLU A 135 21.25 -18.31 -9.12
CA GLU A 135 22.68 -18.21 -8.83
C GLU A 135 23.05 -19.14 -7.68
N ILE A 136 24.08 -19.96 -7.88
CA ILE A 136 24.56 -20.87 -6.84
C ILE A 136 25.69 -20.19 -6.09
N GLN A 137 25.58 -20.12 -4.76
CA GLN A 137 26.64 -19.58 -3.92
C GLN A 137 27.50 -20.73 -3.36
N THR A 138 28.81 -20.71 -3.64
CA THR A 138 29.79 -21.62 -3.02
C THR A 138 30.94 -20.81 -2.42
N PRO A 139 31.46 -21.17 -1.23
CA PRO A 139 31.05 -22.27 -0.35
C PRO A 139 29.81 -21.91 0.49
N CYS A 140 29.08 -22.94 0.92
CA CYS A 140 27.99 -22.81 1.86
C CYS A 140 28.15 -23.78 3.03
N GLU A 141 27.64 -23.38 4.20
CA GLU A 141 27.65 -24.21 5.40
C GLU A 141 26.64 -25.38 5.30
N GLN A 142 25.59 -25.20 4.49
CA GLN A 142 24.60 -26.23 4.13
C GLN A 142 24.84 -26.81 2.73
N ASP A 143 24.16 -27.91 2.39
CA ASP A 143 24.37 -28.71 1.17
C ASP A 143 24.29 -27.87 -0.12
N TYR A 144 23.26 -27.03 -0.26
CA TYR A 144 23.07 -26.20 -1.45
C TYR A 144 22.52 -24.81 -1.11
N CYS A 145 23.13 -23.77 -1.69
CA CYS A 145 22.65 -22.40 -1.61
C CYS A 145 22.21 -21.90 -2.98
N ILE A 146 20.94 -21.50 -3.06
CA ILE A 146 20.34 -21.02 -4.31
C ILE A 146 19.80 -19.62 -4.08
N LYS A 147 20.29 -18.68 -4.87
CA LYS A 147 19.80 -17.30 -4.90
C LYS A 147 18.76 -17.14 -6.01
N HIS A 148 17.60 -16.61 -5.67
CA HIS A 148 16.54 -16.33 -6.64
C HIS A 148 15.52 -15.31 -6.11
N GLN A 149 14.85 -14.58 -7.00
CA GLN A 149 13.83 -13.58 -6.63
C GLN A 149 12.55 -14.18 -6.05
N SER A 150 12.13 -15.36 -6.50
CA SER A 150 10.93 -16.05 -5.98
C SER A 150 11.03 -16.43 -4.49
N VAL A 151 12.26 -16.48 -3.97
CA VAL A 151 12.56 -16.80 -2.57
C VAL A 151 12.38 -15.56 -1.69
N CYS A 152 12.25 -14.38 -2.28
CA CYS A 152 12.01 -13.16 -1.54
C CYS A 152 10.61 -13.19 -0.91
N PRO A 153 10.50 -12.93 0.40
CA PRO A 153 9.22 -12.98 1.07
C PRO A 153 8.32 -11.86 0.54
N ILE A 154 7.10 -12.26 0.17
CA ILE A 154 6.01 -11.38 -0.21
C ILE A 154 5.23 -11.10 1.05
N LEU A 155 5.05 -9.82 1.37
CA LEU A 155 4.20 -9.47 2.51
C LEU A 155 2.75 -9.72 2.14
N VAL A 156 2.12 -10.63 2.86
CA VAL A 156 0.71 -10.89 2.70
C VAL A 156 -0.05 -9.67 3.23
N THR A 157 -0.71 -8.99 2.30
CA THR A 157 -1.66 -7.94 2.66
C THR A 157 -2.92 -8.58 3.20
N ASN A 158 -3.60 -7.90 4.13
CA ASN A 158 -4.89 -8.29 4.68
C ASN A 158 -5.84 -8.81 3.56
N PRO A 159 -6.64 -9.86 3.78
CA PRO A 159 -7.61 -10.36 2.79
C PRO A 159 -8.48 -9.27 2.14
N ILE A 160 -8.80 -8.20 2.89
CA ILE A 160 -9.52 -7.03 2.37
C ILE A 160 -8.72 -6.30 1.28
N MET A 161 -7.41 -6.16 1.45
CA MET A 161 -6.54 -5.57 0.43
C MET A 161 -6.43 -6.45 -0.81
N LYS A 162 -6.37 -7.78 -0.67
CA LYS A 162 -6.45 -8.71 -1.82
C LYS A 162 -7.79 -8.52 -2.57
N PHE A 163 -8.89 -8.34 -1.84
CA PHE A 163 -10.18 -8.04 -2.45
C PHE A 163 -10.20 -6.68 -3.19
N TYR A 164 -9.58 -5.64 -2.63
CA TYR A 164 -9.42 -4.35 -3.31
C TYR A 164 -8.53 -4.46 -4.56
N GLN A 165 -7.47 -5.26 -4.51
CA GLN A 165 -6.64 -5.56 -5.67
C GLN A 165 -7.43 -6.25 -6.76
N TYR A 166 -8.41 -7.11 -6.43
CA TYR A 166 -9.29 -7.70 -7.43
C TYR A 166 -10.22 -6.67 -8.10
N LEU A 167 -10.69 -5.68 -7.35
CA LEU A 167 -11.61 -4.63 -7.83
C LEU A 167 -10.91 -3.34 -8.25
N TYR A 168 -9.58 -3.33 -8.43
CA TYR A 168 -8.82 -2.11 -8.64
C TYR A 168 -9.25 -1.33 -9.90
N ILE A 169 -9.70 -2.01 -10.96
CA ILE A 169 -10.17 -1.37 -12.19
C ILE A 169 -11.46 -0.56 -11.98
N PRO A 170 -12.60 -1.17 -11.61
CA PRO A 170 -13.83 -0.42 -11.41
C PRO A 170 -13.69 0.61 -10.29
N LEU A 171 -13.02 0.25 -9.18
CA LEU A 171 -12.82 1.18 -8.07
C LEU A 171 -11.95 2.37 -8.47
N GLY A 172 -10.88 2.11 -9.23
CA GLY A 172 -9.97 3.14 -9.71
C GLY A 172 -10.67 4.15 -10.62
N VAL A 173 -11.54 3.69 -11.54
CA VAL A 173 -12.35 4.59 -12.38
C VAL A 173 -13.31 5.44 -11.54
N ILE A 174 -13.98 4.85 -10.55
CA ILE A 174 -14.87 5.59 -9.64
C ILE A 174 -14.09 6.65 -8.86
N PHE A 175 -12.91 6.31 -8.32
CA PHE A 175 -12.07 7.24 -7.58
C PHE A 175 -11.52 8.36 -8.45
N MET A 176 -11.15 8.09 -9.71
CA MET A 176 -10.75 9.15 -10.64
C MET A 176 -11.90 10.13 -10.93
N LEU A 177 -13.11 9.62 -11.21
CA LEU A 177 -14.28 10.48 -11.44
C LEU A 177 -14.63 11.32 -10.20
N LEU A 178 -14.58 10.70 -9.02
CA LEU A 178 -14.80 11.38 -7.74
C LEU A 178 -13.70 12.43 -7.47
N GLY A 179 -12.45 12.11 -7.78
CA GLY A 179 -11.31 13.02 -7.67
C GLY A 179 -11.47 14.26 -8.53
N ILE A 180 -11.84 14.10 -9.80
CA ILE A 180 -12.15 15.22 -10.72
C ILE A 180 -13.30 16.06 -10.18
N ALA A 181 -14.38 15.42 -9.70
CA ALA A 181 -15.53 16.12 -9.13
C ALA A 181 -15.15 16.92 -7.87
N LEU A 182 -14.29 16.37 -7.00
CA LEU A 182 -13.79 17.05 -5.80
C LEU A 182 -12.85 18.21 -6.13
N ILE A 183 -11.99 18.07 -7.15
CA ILE A 183 -11.11 19.16 -7.61
C ILE A 183 -11.92 20.34 -8.14
N ILE A 184 -12.95 20.08 -8.96
CA ILE A 184 -13.70 21.14 -9.64
C ILE A 184 -14.79 21.74 -8.75
N PHE A 185 -15.53 20.89 -8.02
CA PHE A 185 -16.74 21.28 -7.29
C PHE A 185 -16.68 20.98 -5.79
N GLY A 186 -15.53 20.58 -5.26
CA GLY A 186 -15.32 20.16 -3.88
C GLY A 186 -15.94 21.10 -2.85
N PHE A 187 -15.48 22.36 -2.89
CA PHE A 187 -15.99 23.38 -1.98
C PHE A 187 -17.39 23.89 -2.35
N GLN A 188 -17.71 23.95 -3.64
CA GLN A 188 -19.02 24.42 -4.12
C GLN A 188 -20.17 23.57 -3.57
N PHE A 189 -19.99 22.24 -3.51
CA PHE A 189 -20.97 21.32 -2.94
C PHE A 189 -20.49 20.78 -1.60
N SER A 190 -19.97 21.65 -0.73
CA SER A 190 -19.38 21.29 0.57
C SER A 190 -20.21 20.28 1.37
N ARG A 191 -21.55 20.39 1.37
CA ARG A 191 -22.44 19.42 2.04
C ARG A 191 -22.32 18.02 1.44
N LEU A 192 -22.43 17.89 0.11
CA LEU A 192 -22.35 16.60 -0.58
C LEU A 192 -20.95 16.00 -0.44
N THR A 193 -19.92 16.82 -0.62
CA THR A 193 -18.53 16.37 -0.59
C THR A 193 -18.13 15.90 0.80
N THR A 194 -18.61 16.58 1.84
CA THR A 194 -18.43 16.15 3.23
C THR A 194 -19.10 14.80 3.52
N VAL A 195 -20.32 14.59 3.02
CA VAL A 195 -21.04 13.31 3.18
C VAL A 195 -20.30 12.18 2.45
N LEU A 196 -19.80 12.42 1.24
CA LEU A 196 -19.02 11.44 0.47
C LEU A 196 -17.70 11.09 1.16
N LEU A 197 -16.96 12.09 1.65
CA LEU A 197 -15.72 11.87 2.38
C LEU A 197 -15.96 11.17 3.72
N ALA A 198 -17.03 11.49 4.42
CA ALA A 198 -17.46 10.77 5.63
C ALA A 198 -17.74 9.31 5.33
N PHE A 199 -18.51 9.02 4.28
CA PHE A 199 -18.78 7.65 3.85
C PHE A 199 -17.47 6.88 3.61
N MET A 200 -16.55 7.44 2.82
CA MET A 200 -15.27 6.83 2.48
C MET A 200 -14.44 6.52 3.73
N ILE A 201 -14.28 7.50 4.64
CA ILE A 201 -13.49 7.33 5.86
C ILE A 201 -14.14 6.36 6.84
N GLY A 202 -15.46 6.47 7.05
CA GLY A 202 -16.19 5.58 7.94
C GLY A 202 -16.08 4.12 7.48
N THR A 203 -16.24 3.87 6.18
CA THR A 203 -16.05 2.53 5.60
C THR A 203 -14.59 2.08 5.67
N ALA A 204 -13.62 2.94 5.34
CA ALA A 204 -12.19 2.59 5.38
C ALA A 204 -11.72 2.24 6.80
N ILE A 205 -12.00 3.09 7.79
CA ILE A 205 -11.60 2.83 9.20
C ILE A 205 -12.24 1.54 9.71
N TYR A 206 -13.55 1.37 9.49
CA TYR A 206 -14.24 0.18 9.98
C TYR A 206 -13.72 -1.11 9.32
N THR A 207 -13.52 -1.09 8.00
CA THR A 207 -13.00 -2.26 7.27
C THR A 207 -11.57 -2.58 7.65
N ILE A 208 -10.71 -1.59 7.89
CA ILE A 208 -9.34 -1.82 8.39
C ILE A 208 -9.38 -2.43 9.79
N VAL A 209 -10.13 -1.83 10.73
CA VAL A 209 -10.18 -2.30 12.12
C VAL A 209 -10.75 -3.72 12.24
N LEU A 210 -11.87 -4.02 11.57
CA LEU A 210 -12.41 -5.37 11.58
C LEU A 210 -11.60 -6.34 10.72
N GLY A 211 -11.01 -5.85 9.63
CA GLY A 211 -10.16 -6.65 8.77
C GLY A 211 -8.94 -7.17 9.52
N GLU A 212 -8.30 -6.34 10.32
CA GLU A 212 -7.12 -6.74 11.09
C GLU A 212 -7.50 -7.46 12.38
N GLY A 213 -8.63 -7.11 13.01
CA GLY A 213 -9.04 -7.69 14.29
C GLY A 213 -9.82 -9.01 14.19
N VAL A 214 -10.46 -9.30 13.05
CA VAL A 214 -11.42 -10.42 12.93
C VAL A 214 -11.09 -11.38 11.78
N LEU A 215 -10.50 -10.90 10.68
CA LEU A 215 -10.24 -11.76 9.52
C LEU A 215 -8.83 -12.36 9.59
N ASP A 216 -8.76 -13.66 9.82
CA ASP A 216 -7.56 -14.45 9.55
C ASP A 216 -7.34 -14.63 8.04
N GLN A 217 -6.12 -14.98 7.63
CA GLN A 217 -5.79 -15.19 6.21
C GLN A 217 -6.63 -16.30 5.55
N ASP A 218 -6.95 -17.36 6.31
CA ASP A 218 -7.76 -18.48 5.85
C ASP A 218 -9.27 -18.21 5.90
N SER A 219 -9.67 -16.96 6.19
CA SER A 219 -11.07 -16.58 6.25
C SER A 219 -11.76 -16.83 4.91
N SER A 220 -12.91 -17.51 4.97
CA SER A 220 -13.73 -17.72 3.78
C SER A 220 -14.09 -16.40 3.08
N ASN A 221 -14.19 -16.43 1.75
CA ASN A 221 -14.62 -15.27 0.94
C ASN A 221 -15.95 -14.67 1.41
N PHE A 222 -16.83 -15.48 2.02
CA PHE A 222 -18.09 -15.04 2.59
C PHE A 222 -17.89 -14.10 3.80
N ALA A 223 -16.92 -14.38 4.66
CA ALA A 223 -16.59 -13.52 5.80
C ALA A 223 -16.08 -12.14 5.34
N ILE A 224 -15.23 -12.10 4.31
CA ILE A 224 -14.73 -10.85 3.70
C ILE A 224 -15.89 -10.01 3.18
N ILE A 225 -16.84 -10.61 2.45
CA ILE A 225 -18.02 -9.91 1.93
C ILE A 225 -18.89 -9.35 3.07
N ILE A 226 -19.08 -10.11 4.16
CA ILE A 226 -19.83 -9.62 5.33
C ILE A 226 -19.16 -8.37 5.92
N VAL A 227 -17.84 -8.41 6.15
CA VAL A 227 -17.09 -7.28 6.72
C VAL A 227 -17.14 -6.04 5.82
N LEU A 228 -17.08 -6.23 4.50
CA LEU A 228 -17.22 -5.13 3.55
C LEU A 228 -18.64 -4.54 3.55
N CYS A 229 -19.67 -5.39 3.53
CA CYS A 229 -21.07 -4.95 3.58
C CYS A 229 -21.39 -4.21 4.89
N SER A 230 -20.90 -4.70 6.03
CA SER A 230 -21.08 -4.00 7.30
C SER A 230 -20.30 -2.68 7.35
N GLY A 231 -19.11 -2.62 6.75
CA GLY A 231 -18.35 -1.37 6.60
C GLY A 231 -19.03 -0.32 5.74
N ILE A 232 -19.69 -0.72 4.66
CA ILE A 232 -20.54 0.18 3.87
C ILE A 232 -21.71 0.69 4.73
N GLY A 233 -22.34 -0.18 5.51
CA GLY A 233 -23.40 0.20 6.45
C GLY A 233 -22.97 1.26 7.47
N VAL A 234 -21.81 1.06 8.11
CA VAL A 234 -21.23 2.04 9.06
C VAL A 234 -20.87 3.35 8.36
N GLY A 235 -20.31 3.29 7.14
CA GLY A 235 -20.05 4.47 6.32
C GLY A 235 -21.31 5.29 6.06
N ILE A 236 -22.43 4.65 5.72
CA ILE A 236 -23.72 5.33 5.49
C ILE A 236 -24.23 6.01 6.76
N ILE A 237 -24.16 5.32 7.91
CA ILE A 237 -24.57 5.88 9.20
C ILE A 237 -23.72 7.11 9.55
N TYR A 238 -22.41 7.02 9.38
CA TYR A 238 -21.49 8.13 9.64
C TYR A 238 -21.70 9.30 8.68
N ALA A 239 -21.92 9.03 7.40
CA ALA A 239 -22.23 10.04 6.39
C ALA A 239 -23.55 10.77 6.70
N ASN A 240 -24.60 10.04 7.10
CA ASN A 240 -25.88 10.61 7.51
C ASN A 240 -25.75 11.46 8.79
N THR A 241 -24.97 10.99 9.77
CA THR A 241 -24.69 11.76 11.00
C THR A 241 -23.99 13.08 10.68
N THR A 242 -23.06 13.04 9.74
CA THR A 242 -22.32 14.21 9.26
C THR A 242 -23.22 15.16 8.47
N TYR A 243 -24.18 14.65 7.71
CA TYR A 243 -25.19 15.46 7.02
C TYR A 243 -26.05 16.27 8.00
N VAL A 244 -26.47 15.64 9.11
CA VAL A 244 -27.30 16.30 10.13
C VAL A 244 -26.50 17.32 10.95
N ARG A 245 -25.21 17.06 11.21
CA ARG A 245 -24.37 17.90 12.08
C ARG A 245 -23.29 18.63 11.28
N TYR A 246 -23.55 19.89 10.92
CA TYR A 246 -22.62 20.73 10.17
C TYR A 246 -21.20 20.79 10.78
N LEU A 247 -21.08 20.95 12.10
CA LEU A 247 -19.78 21.00 12.78
C LEU A 247 -18.97 19.70 12.60
N LEU A 248 -19.65 18.54 12.63
CA LEU A 248 -19.01 17.25 12.40
C LEU A 248 -18.51 17.15 10.95
N GLY A 249 -19.23 17.78 10.02
CA GLY A 249 -18.82 17.86 8.63
C GLY A 249 -17.54 18.65 8.40
N VAL A 250 -17.44 19.81 9.03
CA VAL A 250 -16.24 20.65 8.97
C VAL A 250 -15.05 19.94 9.62
N PHE A 251 -15.28 19.30 10.77
CA PHE A 251 -14.27 18.47 11.43
C PHE A 251 -13.80 17.33 10.51
N ASN A 252 -14.73 16.65 9.84
CA ASN A 252 -14.40 15.55 8.93
C ASN A 252 -13.54 16.01 7.74
N MET A 253 -13.80 17.19 7.17
CA MET A 253 -12.93 17.77 6.12
C MET A 253 -11.49 17.94 6.61
N GLY A 254 -11.31 18.49 7.82
CA GLY A 254 -9.99 18.62 8.44
C GLY A 254 -9.34 17.25 8.71
N LEU A 255 -10.13 16.27 9.15
CA LEU A 255 -9.66 14.91 9.39
C LEU A 255 -9.16 14.25 8.10
N VAL A 256 -9.92 14.35 7.00
CA VAL A 256 -9.50 13.86 5.67
C VAL A 256 -8.19 14.49 5.26
N PHE A 257 -8.09 15.82 5.39
CA PHE A 257 -6.87 16.55 5.03
C PHE A 257 -5.66 16.04 5.81
N GLY A 258 -5.80 15.91 7.14
CA GLY A 258 -4.71 15.43 7.99
C GLY A 258 -4.30 13.98 7.69
N VAL A 259 -5.26 13.09 7.49
CA VAL A 259 -5.00 11.68 7.16
C VAL A 259 -4.30 11.56 5.80
N VAL A 260 -4.82 12.21 4.76
CA VAL A 260 -4.22 12.16 3.42
C VAL A 260 -2.82 12.79 3.42
N LEU A 261 -2.65 13.93 4.08
CA LEU A 261 -1.34 14.58 4.19
C LEU A 261 -0.32 13.67 4.90
N SER A 262 -0.73 13.02 5.99
CA SER A 262 0.14 12.09 6.72
C SER A 262 0.49 10.84 5.93
N LEU A 263 -0.45 10.26 5.17
CA LEU A 263 -0.16 9.16 4.25
C LEU A 263 0.85 9.54 3.16
N LEU A 264 0.81 10.79 2.69
CA LEU A 264 1.76 11.30 1.69
C LEU A 264 3.13 11.60 2.28
N LEU A 265 3.18 12.11 3.51
CA LEU A 265 4.43 12.47 4.19
C LEU A 265 5.14 11.26 4.77
N GLU A 266 4.42 10.24 5.23
CA GLU A 266 5.02 9.11 5.92
C GLU A 266 6.13 8.43 5.13
N PRO A 267 5.95 8.01 3.86
CA PRO A 267 7.04 7.39 3.09
C PRO A 267 8.29 8.28 3.02
N LEU A 268 8.12 9.61 3.02
CA LEU A 268 9.24 10.56 3.00
C LEU A 268 10.03 10.55 4.30
N PHE A 269 9.43 10.25 5.45
CA PHE A 269 10.12 10.21 6.75
C PHE A 269 10.48 8.81 7.21
N LEU A 270 9.90 7.79 6.57
CA LEU A 270 10.02 6.38 6.91
C LEU A 270 11.48 5.90 7.03
N HIS A 271 12.35 6.43 6.17
CA HIS A 271 13.76 6.05 6.16
C HIS A 271 14.54 6.52 7.40
N LEU A 272 14.07 7.56 8.10
CA LEU A 272 14.75 8.13 9.28
C LEU A 272 14.56 7.31 10.54
N PHE A 273 13.50 6.52 10.61
CA PHE A 273 13.18 5.72 11.79
C PHE A 273 13.74 4.31 11.61
N ASN A 274 14.62 3.89 12.52
CA ASN A 274 15.13 2.50 12.64
C ASN A 274 14.46 1.74 13.80
N SER A 275 13.36 2.25 14.35
CA SER A 275 12.76 1.73 15.59
C SER A 275 11.61 0.76 15.32
N HIS A 276 11.59 -0.33 16.10
CA HIS A 276 10.69 -1.48 15.95
C HIS A 276 9.16 -1.24 16.02
N PRO A 277 8.56 -0.19 16.61
CA PRO A 277 7.10 -0.02 16.56
C PRO A 277 6.67 0.89 15.40
N MET A 278 7.08 0.56 14.18
CA MET A 278 6.82 1.38 13.00
C MET A 278 5.33 1.52 12.67
N PHE A 279 4.57 0.43 12.81
CA PHE A 279 3.11 0.46 12.62
C PHE A 279 2.39 1.34 13.66
N LEU A 280 2.90 1.36 14.90
CA LEU A 280 2.36 2.23 15.95
C LEU A 280 2.68 3.70 15.64
N ALA A 281 3.89 3.99 15.15
CA ALA A 281 4.26 5.33 14.72
C ALA A 281 3.37 5.84 13.56
N LEU A 282 3.10 4.98 12.57
CA LEU A 282 2.14 5.25 11.50
C LEU A 282 0.76 5.63 12.08
N THR A 283 0.20 4.74 12.88
CA THR A 283 -1.16 4.87 13.40
C THR A 283 -1.29 6.09 14.28
N LEU A 284 -0.29 6.37 15.12
CA LEU A 284 -0.23 7.60 15.92
C LEU A 284 -0.13 8.84 15.04
N THR A 285 0.69 8.83 13.99
CA THR A 285 0.86 9.99 13.11
C THR A 285 -0.44 10.31 12.37
N LEU A 286 -1.11 9.29 11.80
CA LEU A 286 -2.42 9.47 11.16
C LEU A 286 -3.48 9.97 12.15
N SER A 287 -3.53 9.39 13.35
CA SER A 287 -4.52 9.75 14.36
C SER A 287 -4.31 11.17 14.88
N ILE A 288 -3.07 11.52 15.25
CA ILE A 288 -2.74 12.84 15.79
C ILE A 288 -2.93 13.92 14.73
N SER A 289 -2.43 13.72 13.52
CA SER A 289 -2.59 14.68 12.43
C SER A 289 -4.06 14.85 12.03
N GLY A 290 -4.81 13.76 11.87
CA GLY A 290 -6.24 13.80 11.53
C GLY A 290 -7.05 14.56 12.59
N LEU A 291 -6.82 14.28 13.88
CA LEU A 291 -7.50 14.99 14.96
C LEU A 291 -7.09 16.48 15.01
N LEU A 292 -5.80 16.77 14.90
CA LEU A 292 -5.28 18.14 14.93
C LEU A 292 -5.89 18.99 13.81
N PHE A 293 -5.84 18.50 12.57
CA PHE A 293 -6.41 19.19 11.43
C PHE A 293 -7.94 19.23 11.46
N GLY A 294 -8.60 18.23 12.03
CA GLY A 294 -10.04 18.26 12.30
C GLY A 294 -10.43 19.42 13.24
N PHE A 295 -9.71 19.61 14.35
CA PHE A 295 -9.96 20.73 15.26
C PHE A 295 -9.60 22.09 14.64
N LEU A 296 -8.52 22.18 13.86
CA LEU A 296 -8.16 23.40 13.14
C LEU A 296 -9.20 23.79 12.09
N ALA A 297 -9.78 22.81 11.38
CA ALA A 297 -10.84 23.07 10.40
C ALA A 297 -12.08 23.71 11.03
N CYS A 298 -12.43 23.36 12.27
CA CYS A 298 -13.52 24.03 13.01
C CYS A 298 -13.26 25.52 13.22
N LYS A 299 -12.00 25.95 13.34
CA LYS A 299 -11.63 27.36 13.50
C LYS A 299 -11.52 28.09 12.16
N PHE A 300 -11.08 27.40 11.11
CA PHE A 300 -10.72 27.97 9.81
C PHE A 300 -11.53 27.32 8.66
N LEU A 301 -12.86 27.34 8.78
CA LEU A 301 -13.80 26.59 7.94
C LEU A 301 -13.53 26.69 6.43
N ASN A 302 -13.45 27.91 5.90
CA ASN A 302 -13.38 28.12 4.45
C ASN A 302 -12.04 27.66 3.87
N THR A 303 -10.94 28.02 4.53
CA THR A 303 -9.58 27.70 4.07
C THR A 303 -9.33 26.20 4.11
N PHE A 304 -9.71 25.54 5.20
CA PHE A 304 -9.54 24.08 5.31
C PHE A 304 -10.50 23.31 4.41
N GLY A 305 -11.73 23.78 4.20
CA GLY A 305 -12.66 23.11 3.28
C GLY A 305 -12.12 23.07 1.84
N ILE A 306 -11.55 24.18 1.36
CA ILE A 306 -10.92 24.23 0.03
C ILE A 306 -9.66 23.34 -0.01
N GLY A 307 -8.77 23.47 0.97
CA GLY A 307 -7.55 22.66 1.06
C GLY A 307 -7.82 21.15 1.13
N ALA A 308 -8.77 20.74 1.97
CA ALA A 308 -9.19 19.35 2.15
C ALA A 308 -9.73 18.75 0.87
N THR A 309 -10.66 19.42 0.20
CA THR A 309 -11.27 18.88 -1.03
C THR A 309 -10.29 18.88 -2.19
N ALA A 310 -9.40 19.88 -2.29
CA ALA A 310 -8.34 19.91 -3.28
C ALA A 310 -7.32 18.78 -3.09
N LEU A 311 -6.86 18.56 -1.85
CA LEU A 311 -5.88 17.51 -1.53
C LEU A 311 -6.50 16.11 -1.70
N ALA A 312 -7.68 15.88 -1.12
CA ALA A 312 -8.39 14.61 -1.25
C ALA A 312 -8.74 14.30 -2.70
N GLY A 313 -9.20 15.29 -3.47
CA GLY A 313 -9.53 15.12 -4.88
C GLY A 313 -8.29 14.79 -5.73
N SER A 314 -7.17 15.47 -5.50
CA SER A 314 -5.91 15.20 -6.18
C SER A 314 -5.35 13.82 -5.85
N TYR A 315 -5.44 13.42 -4.58
CA TYR A 315 -5.06 12.09 -4.13
C TYR A 315 -5.93 11.00 -4.79
N LEU A 316 -7.26 11.15 -4.77
CA LEU A 316 -8.19 10.21 -5.39
C LEU A 316 -8.07 10.15 -6.92
N LEU A 317 -7.58 11.20 -7.56
CA LEU A 317 -7.30 11.22 -8.98
C LEU A 317 -6.00 10.48 -9.34
N ILE A 318 -4.90 10.74 -8.61
CA ILE A 318 -3.58 10.19 -8.93
C ILE A 318 -3.39 8.76 -8.40
N LYS A 319 -3.92 8.44 -7.22
CA LYS A 319 -3.74 7.13 -6.58
C LYS A 319 -4.17 5.96 -7.47
N PRO A 320 -5.34 5.99 -8.14
CA PRO A 320 -5.73 4.95 -9.10
C PRO A 320 -4.83 4.85 -10.33
N ILE A 321 -4.24 5.95 -10.79
CA ILE A 321 -3.27 5.92 -11.89
C ILE A 321 -2.05 5.09 -11.49
N GLY A 322 -1.62 5.20 -10.24
CA GLY A 322 -0.60 4.34 -9.66
C GLY A 322 -0.97 2.85 -9.64
N TRP A 323 -2.26 2.52 -9.46
CA TRP A 323 -2.75 1.14 -9.57
C TRP A 323 -2.72 0.62 -11.02
N PHE A 324 -3.04 1.47 -12.00
CA PHE A 324 -3.06 1.09 -13.42
C PHE A 324 -1.68 1.03 -14.06
N ALA A 325 -0.84 2.02 -13.79
CA ALA A 325 0.50 2.11 -14.34
C ALA A 325 1.52 1.26 -13.54
N GLY A 326 1.14 0.82 -12.33
CA GLY A 326 2.05 0.19 -11.39
C GLY A 326 3.07 1.18 -10.82
N GLY A 327 4.00 0.68 -10.00
CA GLY A 327 5.12 1.47 -9.48
C GLY A 327 4.76 2.53 -8.42
N TYR A 328 3.48 2.77 -8.13
CA TYR A 328 3.10 3.48 -6.91
C TYR A 328 2.96 2.48 -5.77
N PRO A 329 3.93 2.45 -4.83
CA PRO A 329 3.86 1.51 -3.72
C PRO A 329 2.63 1.80 -2.86
N ASN A 330 2.01 0.74 -2.34
CA ASN A 330 0.97 0.88 -1.33
C ASN A 330 1.65 1.39 -0.03
N GLU A 331 1.11 2.43 0.59
CA GLU A 331 1.70 3.06 1.79
C GLU A 331 1.79 2.05 2.94
N LEU A 332 0.75 1.23 3.13
CA LEU A 332 0.77 0.16 4.13
C LEU A 332 1.83 -0.90 3.81
N TYR A 333 2.06 -1.16 2.53
CA TYR A 333 3.10 -2.09 2.10
C TYR A 333 4.49 -1.53 2.39
N LEU A 334 4.74 -0.23 2.15
CA LEU A 334 5.99 0.44 2.52
C LEU A 334 6.27 0.38 4.02
N VAL A 335 5.23 0.53 4.84
CA VAL A 335 5.36 0.48 6.31
C VAL A 335 5.69 -0.93 6.76
N LYS A 336 4.98 -1.94 6.26
CA LYS A 336 5.36 -3.32 6.56
C LYS A 336 6.76 -3.65 6.02
N ARG A 337 7.14 -3.11 4.86
CA ARG A 337 8.47 -3.24 4.27
C ARG A 337 9.54 -2.58 5.16
N GLY A 338 9.28 -1.43 5.77
CA GLY A 338 10.22 -0.86 6.74
C GLY A 338 10.32 -1.68 8.02
N PHE A 339 9.23 -2.36 8.43
CA PHE A 339 9.18 -3.11 9.70
C PHE A 339 10.12 -4.30 9.73
N TYR A 340 10.24 -5.08 8.64
CA TYR A 340 11.22 -6.17 8.59
C TYR A 340 12.60 -5.75 8.05
N GLY A 341 12.92 -4.44 8.11
CA GLY A 341 14.26 -3.95 7.81
C GLY A 341 14.69 -4.04 6.34
N PHE A 342 13.73 -4.08 5.41
CA PHE A 342 14.03 -4.16 3.98
C PHE A 342 14.71 -2.86 3.48
N ASP A 343 15.43 -2.96 2.36
CA ASP A 343 16.04 -1.80 1.70
C ASP A 343 15.02 -0.66 1.52
N LYS A 344 15.37 0.48 2.13
CA LYS A 344 14.56 1.70 2.22
C LYS A 344 14.63 2.55 0.96
N GLU A 345 15.19 2.03 -0.14
CA GLU A 345 15.29 2.77 -1.38
C GLU A 345 13.88 2.96 -1.97
N ILE A 346 13.41 4.20 -1.88
CA ILE A 346 12.13 4.61 -2.43
C ILE A 346 12.32 4.81 -3.93
N ASP A 347 11.56 4.08 -4.73
CA ASP A 347 11.57 4.22 -6.19
C ASP A 347 11.31 5.69 -6.59
N PHE A 348 12.08 6.21 -7.54
CA PHE A 348 11.89 7.53 -8.12
C PHE A 348 10.44 7.79 -8.58
N ARG A 349 9.73 6.74 -9.03
CA ARG A 349 8.32 6.80 -9.42
C ARG A 349 7.44 7.39 -8.32
N PHE A 350 7.68 7.03 -7.05
CA PHE A 350 6.92 7.56 -5.92
C PHE A 350 6.97 9.08 -5.85
N TYR A 351 8.16 9.67 -6.01
CA TYR A 351 8.35 11.13 -5.98
C TYR A 351 7.62 11.84 -7.11
N LEU A 352 7.51 11.21 -8.28
CA LEU A 352 6.75 11.73 -9.41
C LEU A 352 5.24 11.79 -9.10
N TYR A 353 4.68 10.71 -8.53
CA TYR A 353 3.28 10.68 -8.10
C TYR A 353 3.01 11.71 -6.99
N PHE A 354 3.86 11.76 -5.96
CA PHE A 354 3.75 12.74 -4.87
C PHE A 354 3.77 14.19 -5.41
N SER A 355 4.74 14.50 -6.28
CA SER A 355 4.85 15.84 -6.88
C SER A 355 3.63 16.20 -7.71
N SER A 356 3.07 15.24 -8.45
CA SER A 356 1.86 15.42 -9.25
C SER A 356 0.64 15.74 -8.37
N ILE A 357 0.48 15.03 -7.23
CA ILE A 357 -0.57 15.30 -6.26
C ILE A 357 -0.44 16.71 -5.69
N MET A 358 0.77 17.15 -5.35
CA MET A 358 1.00 18.49 -4.79
C MET A 358 0.71 19.60 -5.81
N ILE A 359 1.19 19.46 -7.05
CA ILE A 359 0.92 20.43 -8.13
C ILE A 359 -0.58 20.54 -8.41
N LEU A 360 -1.28 19.40 -8.51
CA LEU A 360 -2.72 19.38 -8.71
C LEU A 360 -3.47 19.98 -7.52
N THR A 361 -3.03 19.70 -6.29
CA THR A 361 -3.64 20.27 -5.08
C THR A 361 -3.53 21.79 -5.09
N ILE A 362 -2.35 22.33 -5.35
CA ILE A 362 -2.12 23.78 -5.41
C ILE A 362 -2.97 24.43 -6.51
N GLY A 363 -2.97 23.87 -7.72
CA GLY A 363 -3.79 24.35 -8.83
C GLY A 363 -5.29 24.32 -8.52
N SER A 364 -5.75 23.26 -7.84
CA SER A 364 -7.14 23.09 -7.43
C SER A 364 -7.55 24.08 -6.34
N VAL A 365 -6.68 24.37 -5.37
CA VAL A 365 -6.91 25.41 -4.35
C VAL A 365 -7.11 26.76 -5.01
N PHE A 366 -6.22 27.18 -5.92
CA PHE A 366 -6.35 28.44 -6.64
C PHE A 366 -7.65 28.51 -7.45
N PHE A 367 -7.99 27.42 -8.13
CA PHE A 367 -9.21 27.34 -8.93
C PHE A 367 -10.47 27.46 -8.09
N GLN A 368 -10.59 26.67 -7.01
CA GLN A 368 -11.73 26.71 -6.10
C GLN A 368 -11.85 28.05 -5.35
N TYR A 369 -10.73 28.66 -4.97
CA TYR A 369 -10.72 29.97 -4.34
C TYR A 369 -11.26 31.06 -5.29
N ARG A 370 -10.83 31.02 -6.56
CA ARG A 370 -11.35 31.93 -7.60
C ARG A 370 -12.85 31.73 -7.82
N GLN A 371 -13.33 30.49 -7.80
CA GLN A 371 -14.77 30.22 -7.89
C GLN A 371 -15.54 30.77 -6.69
N LEU A 372 -15.00 30.60 -5.47
CA LEU A 372 -15.62 31.11 -4.25
C LEU A 372 -15.76 32.63 -4.29
N ARG A 373 -14.70 33.34 -4.69
CA ARG A 373 -14.72 34.81 -4.82
C ARG A 373 -15.80 35.31 -5.79
N LYS A 374 -15.96 34.64 -6.94
CA LYS A 374 -17.01 34.96 -7.91
C LYS A 374 -18.42 34.76 -7.34
N ARG A 375 -18.62 33.76 -6.48
CA ARG A 375 -19.92 33.51 -5.83
C ARG A 375 -20.25 34.60 -4.81
N MET A 376 -19.30 34.92 -3.94
CA MET A 376 -19.51 35.96 -2.92
C MET A 376 -19.83 37.32 -3.56
N SER A 377 -19.17 37.70 -4.66
CA SER A 377 -19.51 38.95 -5.36
C SER A 377 -20.92 38.95 -5.94
N MET A 378 -21.46 37.79 -6.35
CA MET A 378 -22.83 37.70 -6.84
C MET A 378 -23.83 37.77 -5.69
N ASP A 379 -23.55 37.10 -4.58
CA ASP A 379 -24.42 37.11 -3.39
C ASP A 379 -24.49 38.52 -2.77
N GLU A 380 -23.37 39.27 -2.75
CA GLU A 380 -23.36 40.68 -2.36
C GLU A 380 -24.19 41.55 -3.31
N MET A 381 -24.12 41.32 -4.63
CA MET A 381 -24.97 42.02 -5.59
C MET A 381 -26.46 41.70 -5.39
N PHE A 382 -26.81 40.45 -5.09
CA PHE A 382 -28.19 40.07 -4.81
C PHE A 382 -28.71 40.65 -3.50
N ALA A 383 -27.91 40.59 -2.43
CA ALA A 383 -28.24 41.19 -1.14
C ALA A 383 -28.41 42.72 -1.26
N TYR A 384 -27.54 43.39 -2.02
CA TYR A 384 -27.68 44.81 -2.31
C TYR A 384 -28.98 45.12 -3.08
N LYS A 385 -29.27 44.35 -4.12
CA LYS A 385 -30.49 44.53 -4.92
C LYS A 385 -31.76 44.31 -4.09
N GLU A 386 -31.76 43.33 -3.18
CA GLU A 386 -32.88 43.05 -2.29
C GLU A 386 -33.10 44.16 -1.25
N MET A 387 -32.02 44.75 -0.71
CA MET A 387 -32.12 45.92 0.17
C MET A 387 -32.66 47.17 -0.54
N ASP A 388 -32.30 47.40 -1.80
CA ASP A 388 -32.80 48.53 -2.60
C ASP A 388 -34.32 48.43 -2.88
N TYR A 389 -34.88 47.22 -2.86
CA TYR A 389 -36.34 47.01 -2.93
C TYR A 389 -37.04 47.19 -1.58
N CYS A 390 -36.36 47.00 -0.45
CA CYS A 390 -36.93 47.18 0.89
C CYS A 390 -36.82 48.62 1.41
N GLU A 391 -35.80 49.39 1.02
CA GLU A 391 -35.57 50.76 1.51
C GLU A 391 -36.52 51.82 0.91
N MET A 392 -37.43 51.46 0.00
CA MET A 392 -38.55 52.34 -0.38
C MET A 392 -39.70 52.37 0.65
N GLY A 393 -39.61 51.61 1.75
CA GLY A 393 -40.62 51.59 2.81
C GLY A 393 -40.02 51.73 4.21
N ASN A 394 -39.98 52.97 4.73
CA ASN A 394 -39.62 53.34 6.11
C ASN A 394 -38.16 53.10 6.55
N PHE A 395 -37.37 54.17 6.49
CA PHE A 395 -36.07 54.29 7.11
C PHE A 395 -36.20 54.71 8.59
N GLU A 396 -35.99 53.77 9.52
CA GLU A 396 -35.48 54.07 10.85
C GLU A 396 -34.04 53.54 10.97
N LYS A 397 -33.12 54.42 11.35
CA LYS A 397 -31.67 54.20 11.41
C LYS A 397 -31.31 53.17 12.50
N GLY A 398 -31.11 51.91 12.10
CA GLY A 398 -30.54 50.86 12.95
C GLY A 398 -29.06 50.58 12.61
N ASN A 399 -28.23 50.51 13.65
CA ASN A 399 -26.76 50.37 13.62
C ASN A 399 -26.22 49.34 12.60
N LYS A 400 -25.34 49.81 11.72
CA LYS A 400 -24.45 48.98 10.88
C LYS A 400 -23.57 48.11 11.79
N SER A 401 -23.82 46.81 11.77
CA SER A 401 -22.92 45.83 12.36
C SER A 401 -21.78 45.60 11.38
N GLU A 402 -20.57 46.04 11.71
CA GLU A 402 -19.36 45.74 10.93
C GLU A 402 -19.16 44.23 10.87
N VAL A 403 -19.34 43.67 9.67
CA VAL A 403 -18.92 42.30 9.36
C VAL A 403 -17.40 42.29 9.42
N LYS A 404 -16.85 41.89 10.58
CA LYS A 404 -15.41 41.80 10.80
C LYS A 404 -14.78 40.80 9.83
N GLY A 405 -13.90 41.35 8.99
CA GLY A 405 -12.58 40.78 8.70
C GLY A 405 -12.58 39.53 7.85
N PHE A 406 -12.65 39.73 6.54
CA PHE A 406 -12.22 38.75 5.55
C PHE A 406 -10.72 38.50 5.72
N VAL A 407 -10.31 37.23 5.83
CA VAL A 407 -8.89 36.82 5.85
C VAL A 407 -8.29 37.18 4.50
N ASP A 408 -7.24 37.99 4.49
CA ASP A 408 -6.61 38.52 3.28
C ASP A 408 -6.04 37.38 2.41
N GLU A 409 -6.13 37.49 1.08
CA GLU A 409 -5.62 36.49 0.13
C GLU A 409 -4.13 36.20 0.37
N THR A 410 -3.40 37.24 0.75
CA THR A 410 -2.00 37.19 1.15
C THR A 410 -1.79 36.34 2.40
N GLU A 411 -2.68 36.39 3.38
CA GLU A 411 -2.54 35.64 4.64
C GLU A 411 -2.71 34.14 4.40
N VAL A 412 -3.69 33.73 3.58
CA VAL A 412 -3.87 32.31 3.20
C VAL A 412 -2.69 31.82 2.36
N LEU A 413 -2.25 32.61 1.38
CA LEU A 413 -1.09 32.27 0.56
C LEU A 413 0.18 32.17 1.43
N HIS A 414 0.36 33.07 2.39
CA HIS A 414 1.47 33.00 3.34
C HIS A 414 1.40 31.76 4.22
N ILE A 415 0.22 31.35 4.69
CA ILE A 415 0.05 30.11 5.45
C ILE A 415 0.42 28.89 4.58
N ILE A 416 -0.05 28.83 3.34
CA ILE A 416 0.28 27.72 2.43
C ILE A 416 1.78 27.72 2.08
N ILE A 417 2.36 28.88 1.78
CA ILE A 417 3.80 29.02 1.51
C ILE A 417 4.60 28.63 2.75
N ALA A 418 4.19 29.04 3.95
CA ALA A 418 4.85 28.68 5.19
C ALA A 418 4.81 27.16 5.42
N ILE A 419 3.65 26.52 5.20
CA ILE A 419 3.53 25.05 5.29
C ILE A 419 4.43 24.38 4.25
N LEU A 420 4.44 24.85 3.00
CA LEU A 420 5.30 24.30 1.96
C LEU A 420 6.79 24.53 2.25
N GLN A 421 7.16 25.68 2.80
CA GLN A 421 8.53 25.99 3.20
C GLN A 421 8.98 25.09 4.35
N GLU A 422 8.15 24.88 5.37
CA GLU A 422 8.42 23.95 6.47
C GLU A 422 8.57 22.51 5.96
N VAL A 423 7.71 22.08 5.04
CA VAL A 423 7.83 20.76 4.39
C VAL A 423 9.13 20.66 3.59
N MET A 424 9.47 21.67 2.77
CA MET A 424 10.72 21.67 2.00
C MET A 424 11.96 21.73 2.89
N GLN A 425 11.95 22.53 3.96
CA GLN A 425 13.04 22.59 4.93
C GLN A 425 13.22 21.26 5.65
N SER A 426 12.11 20.61 6.03
CA SER A 426 12.13 19.27 6.58
C SER A 426 12.76 18.28 5.61
N VAL A 427 12.37 18.29 4.33
CA VAL A 427 12.96 17.44 3.29
C VAL A 427 14.46 17.69 3.11
N GLN A 428 14.90 18.96 3.07
CA GLN A 428 16.33 19.27 2.93
C GLN A 428 17.15 18.88 4.16
N PHE A 429 16.62 19.11 5.36
CA PHE A 429 17.23 18.69 6.62
C PHE A 429 17.42 17.17 6.66
N VAL A 430 16.39 16.45 6.25
CA VAL A 430 16.37 14.98 6.15
C VAL A 430 17.40 14.47 5.14
N LYS A 431 17.49 15.07 3.96
CA LYS A 431 18.54 14.74 2.98
C LYS A 431 19.94 14.92 3.56
N LYS A 432 20.18 16.00 4.30
CA LYS A 432 21.47 16.29 4.93
C LYS A 432 21.82 15.27 6.03
N LEU A 433 20.84 14.82 6.81
CA LEU A 433 21.04 13.75 7.79
C LEU A 433 21.41 12.42 7.14
N GLY A 434 20.76 12.07 6.01
CA GLY A 434 21.10 10.90 5.21
C GLY A 434 22.57 10.90 4.74
N GLU A 435 23.02 12.02 4.16
CA GLU A 435 24.42 12.18 3.71
C GLU A 435 25.44 12.06 4.87
N THR A 436 25.06 12.46 6.08
CA THR A 436 25.94 12.39 7.26
C THR A 436 26.00 10.98 7.85
N GLY A 437 24.89 10.23 7.79
CA GLY A 437 24.82 8.83 8.21
C GLY A 437 25.66 7.92 7.31
N GLN A 438 25.60 8.13 6.00
CA GLN A 438 26.34 7.32 5.03
C GLN A 438 27.86 7.44 5.19
N ARG A 439 28.39 8.66 5.40
CA ARG A 439 29.82 8.86 5.71
C ARG A 439 30.28 8.14 6.97
N ARG A 440 29.41 7.97 7.97
CA ARG A 440 29.77 7.20 9.17
C ARG A 440 29.86 5.71 8.87
N SER A 441 28.91 5.16 8.11
CA SER A 441 28.91 3.74 7.74
C SER A 441 30.17 3.36 6.95
N ASP A 442 30.56 4.19 5.98
CA ASP A 442 31.77 3.97 5.18
C ASP A 442 33.06 4.05 6.02
N SER A 443 33.10 4.93 7.03
CA SER A 443 34.25 5.04 7.94
C SER A 443 34.42 3.84 8.87
N SER A 444 33.31 3.18 9.24
CA SER A 444 33.35 1.93 10.02
C SER A 444 33.80 0.73 9.18
N GLN A 445 33.48 0.67 7.89
CA GLN A 445 33.96 -0.38 6.99
C GLN A 445 35.44 -0.25 6.64
N GLN A 446 36.05 0.94 6.72
CA GLN A 446 37.50 1.11 6.54
C GLN A 446 38.35 0.78 7.78
N SER A 447 37.73 0.55 8.94
CA SER A 447 38.44 0.20 10.20
C SER A 447 38.33 -1.28 10.59
N GLN A 448 37.68 -2.11 9.77
CA GLN A 448 37.71 -3.58 9.85
C GLN A 448 38.52 -4.11 8.68
#